data_AF-A0A380P8C7-F1
#
_entry.id   AF-A0A380P8C7-F1
#
_cell.length_a   1.000
_cell.length_b   1.000
_cell.length_c   1.000
_cell.angle_alpha   90.00
_cell.angle_beta   90.00
_cell.angle_gamma   90.00
#
_symmetry.space_group_name_H-M   'P 1'
#
loop_
_entity.id
_entity.type
_entity.pdbx_description
1 polymer ?
#
loop_
_entity_poly.entity_id
_entity_poly.type
_entity_poly.pdbx_seq_one_letter_code
_entity_poly.pdbx_strand_id
1 'polypeptide(L)' 'MDAFITNFHLPKSTLVMLVASFTGREHILNAYQHAIDERYRFFSFGDAMYIYK' A
#
# COMPACT_ATOMS: atom_id res chain seq x y z
N MET A 1 15.53 -5.56 -5.37
CA MET A 1 14.23 -5.72 -4.67
C MET A 1 13.26 -6.13 -5.75
N ASP A 2 12.75 -7.35 -5.67
CA ASP A 2 11.82 -7.90 -6.67
C ASP A 2 10.37 -7.81 -6.20
N ALA A 3 10.17 -7.72 -4.88
CA ALA A 3 8.88 -7.57 -4.24
C ALA A 3 8.98 -6.91 -2.85
N PHE A 4 7.85 -6.40 -2.34
CA PHE A 4 7.63 -5.90 -1.00
C PHE A 4 6.40 -6.55 -0.38
N ILE A 5 6.49 -6.89 0.91
CA ILE A 5 5.33 -7.20 1.76
C ILE A 5 5.28 -6.11 2.83
N THR A 6 4.15 -5.41 2.94
CA THR A 6 3.99 -4.31 3.90
C THR A 6 2.51 -4.11 4.24
N ASN A 7 2.20 -3.43 5.34
CA ASN A 7 0.80 -3.18 5.72
C ASN A 7 0.17 -2.05 4.87
N PHE A 8 -1.14 -1.85 5.01
CA PHE A 8 -1.79 -0.61 4.56
C PHE A 8 -1.54 0.53 5.56
N HIS A 9 -0.93 1.61 5.08
CA HIS A 9 -0.48 2.77 5.86
C HIS A 9 -1.37 3.98 5.58
N LEU A 10 -1.51 4.92 6.52
CA LEU A 10 -2.30 6.12 6.23
C LEU A 10 -1.76 6.94 5.05
N PRO A 11 -2.66 7.59 4.28
CA PRO A 11 -2.28 8.57 3.27
C PRO A 11 -1.35 9.65 3.87
N LYS A 12 -0.32 10.04 3.12
CA LYS A 12 0.71 11.05 3.50
C LYS A 12 1.77 10.59 4.52
N SER A 13 1.88 9.29 4.81
CA SER A 13 3.04 8.76 5.54
C SER A 13 4.26 8.64 4.63
N THR A 14 5.47 8.71 5.21
CA THR A 14 6.73 8.49 4.49
C THR A 14 6.81 7.08 3.90
N LEU A 15 6.17 6.09 4.53
CA LEU A 15 6.05 4.72 4.04
C LEU A 15 5.22 4.62 2.76
N VAL A 16 4.10 5.35 2.65
CA VAL A 16 3.35 5.43 1.40
C VAL A 16 4.19 6.06 0.29
N MET A 17 5.01 7.07 0.62
CA MET A 17 5.89 7.72 -0.37
C MET A 17 7.01 6.79 -0.85
N LEU A 18 7.58 5.96 0.05
CA LEU A 18 8.56 4.93 -0.30
C LEU A 18 7.96 3.84 -1.21
N VAL A 19 6.74 3.38 -0.90
CA VAL A 19 6.08 2.39 -1.73
C VAL A 19 5.73 2.98 -3.11
N ALA A 20 5.23 4.22 -3.14
CA ALA A 20 4.89 4.92 -4.38
C ALA A 20 6.10 5.16 -5.31
N SER A 21 7.31 5.36 -4.75
CA SER A 21 8.52 5.51 -5.57
C SER A 21 8.94 4.20 -6.24
N PHE A 22 8.50 3.06 -5.70
CA PHE A 22 8.79 1.74 -6.25
C PHE A 22 7.73 1.25 -7.25
N THR A 23 6.44 1.50 -6.98
CA THR A 23 5.33 0.99 -7.81
C THR A 23 4.70 2.00 -8.76
N GLY A 24 5.04 3.29 -8.61
CA GLY A 24 4.32 4.37 -9.24
C GLY A 24 3.07 4.78 -8.44
N ARG A 25 2.76 6.08 -8.51
CA ARG A 25 1.72 6.74 -7.70
C ARG A 25 0.31 6.21 -7.99
N GLU A 26 -0.03 6.04 -9.27
CA GLU A 26 -1.38 5.62 -9.65
C GLU A 26 -1.69 4.19 -9.19
N HIS A 27 -0.71 3.29 -9.29
CA HIS A 27 -0.89 1.90 -8.86
C HIS A 27 -1.14 1.80 -7.36
N ILE A 28 -0.37 2.55 -6.56
CA ILE A 28 -0.59 2.55 -5.12
C ILE A 28 -1.94 3.18 -4.76
N LEU A 29 -2.33 4.29 -5.39
CA LEU A 29 -3.63 4.92 -5.12
C LEU A 29 -4.81 4.01 -5.47
N ASN A 30 -4.73 3.28 -6.59
CA ASN A 30 -5.76 2.31 -6.98
C ASN A 30 -5.85 1.14 -5.99
N ALA A 31 -4.71 0.62 -5.52
CA ALA A 31 -4.69 -0.45 -4.51
C ALA A 31 -5.32 0.02 -3.20
N TYR A 32 -5.07 1.27 -2.80
CA TYR A 32 -5.70 1.87 -1.62
C TYR A 32 -7.20 2.05 -1.78
N GLN A 33 -7.66 2.52 -2.94
CA GLN A 33 -9.08 2.66 -3.22
C GLN A 33 -9.80 1.31 -3.12
N HIS A 34 -9.23 0.27 -3.75
CA HIS A 34 -9.75 -1.09 -3.65
C HIS A 34 -9.82 -1.58 -2.19
N ALA A 35 -8.76 -1.37 -1.41
CA ALA A 35 -8.72 -1.76 0.00
C ALA A 35 -9.79 -1.04 0.85
N ILE A 36 -10.11 0.21 0.51
CA ILE A 36 -11.19 0.97 1.16
C ILE A 36 -12.56 0.39 0.79
N ASP A 37 -12.80 0.14 -0.49
CA ASP A 37 -14.08 -0.36 -1.01
C ASP A 37 -14.41 -1.75 -0.42
N GLU A 38 -13.38 -2.59 -0.29
CA GLU A 38 -13.47 -3.95 0.30
C GLU A 38 -13.31 -3.97 1.83
N ARG A 39 -13.19 -2.81 2.48
CA ARG A 39 -13.10 -2.66 3.96
C ARG A 39 -11.96 -3.45 4.60
N TYR A 40 -10.79 -3.43 3.98
CA TYR A 40 -9.56 -3.95 4.58
C TYR A 40 -9.25 -3.21 5.88
N ARG A 41 -8.56 -3.89 6.78
CA ARG A 41 -8.06 -3.32 8.03
C ARG A 41 -6.73 -2.64 7.75
N PHE A 42 -6.59 -1.38 8.16
CA PHE A 42 -5.38 -0.60 7.97
C PHE A 42 -4.50 -0.67 9.24
N PHE A 43 -3.28 -0.12 9.17
CA PHE A 43 -2.29 0.02 10.25
C PHE A 43 -1.53 -1.27 10.64
N SER A 44 -0.81 -1.19 11.76
CA SER A 44 0.19 -2.16 12.23
C SER A 44 -0.34 -3.58 12.40
N PHE A 45 -1.63 -3.74 12.74
CA PHE A 45 -2.28 -5.04 12.93
C PHE A 45 -3.40 -5.31 11.90
N GLY A 46 -3.42 -4.49 10.85
CA GLY A 46 -4.34 -4.64 9.74
C GLY A 46 -3.90 -5.71 8.75
N ASP A 47 -4.50 -5.66 7.58
CA ASP A 47 -4.17 -6.51 6.47
C ASP A 47 -2.89 -6.02 5.77
N ALA A 48 -2.30 -6.91 4.98
CA ALA A 48 -1.06 -6.68 4.28
C ALA A 48 -1.29 -6.51 2.77
N MET A 49 -0.32 -5.86 2.14
CA MET A 49 -0.20 -5.65 0.72
C MET A 49 1.07 -6.32 0.24
N TYR A 50 0.95 -7.09 -0.84
CA TYR A 50 2.08 -7.69 -1.55
C TYR A 50 2.26 -6.98 -2.89
N ILE A 51 3.46 -6.45 -3.10
CA ILE A 51 3.85 -5.70 -4.28
C ILE A 51 4.98 -6.46 -4.95
N TYR A 52 4.89 -6.67 -6.25
CA TYR A 52 5.95 -7.30 -7.04
C TYR A 52 6.07 -6.58 -8.39
N LYS A 53 7.21 -6.76 -9.04
CA LYS A 53 7.52 -6.16 -10.33
C LYS A 53 6.79 -6.84 -11.50
#